data_AF-A0A2X2WQE3-F1
#
_entry.id   AF-A0A2X2WQE3-F1
#
_cell.length_a   1.000
_cell.length_b   1.000
_cell.length_c   1.000
_cell.angle_alpha   90.00
_cell.angle_beta   90.00
_cell.angle_gamma   90.00
#
_symmetry.space_group_name_H-M   'P 1'
#
loop_
_entity.id
_entity.type
_entity.pdbx_description
1 polymer ?
#
loop_
_entity_poly.entity_id
_entity_poly.type
_entity_poly.pdbx_seq_one_letter_code
_entity_poly.pdbx_strand_id
1 'polypeptide(L)'
;MQNITHSWFVQGMIKATSDAWLKGWDERNGGNLTLRLDEADIAPFTDDFHQEPRYIALSQPMPLLANTPFIVTGSGKFFRNVQLDPAANLGVVKVDSDGAGYHILWGLNHEAVPTSELPAHFLSHCERINATNGKDRVIMHCHATNLIALTYVLENNTPLFTPQTVGRQHRVPGGVPGRRRHSAVDGAGHR
;
A
#
# COMPACT_ATOMS: atom_id res chain seq x y z
N MET A 1 25.24 -12.39 8.61
CA MET A 1 24.44 -12.12 7.39
C MET A 1 23.02 -11.82 7.86
N GLN A 2 22.45 -10.67 7.49
CA GLN A 2 21.06 -10.37 7.84
C GLN A 2 20.17 -11.05 6.79
N ASN A 3 19.18 -11.82 7.23
CA ASN A 3 18.22 -12.45 6.33
C ASN A 3 17.11 -11.45 6.01
N ILE A 4 16.82 -11.24 4.72
CA ILE A 4 15.82 -10.28 4.24
C ILE A 4 14.42 -10.49 4.84
N THR A 5 14.07 -11.71 5.27
CA THR A 5 12.79 -11.97 5.93
C THR A 5 12.63 -11.21 7.26
N HIS A 6 13.74 -10.83 7.91
CA HIS A 6 13.76 -10.03 9.13
C HIS A 6 13.90 -8.52 8.85
N SER A 7 13.95 -8.09 7.60
CA SER A 7 14.03 -6.67 7.24
C SER A 7 12.78 -5.92 7.69
N TRP A 8 12.91 -4.61 7.89
CA TRP A 8 11.80 -3.76 8.31
C TRP A 8 10.62 -3.82 7.33
N PHE A 9 10.91 -3.91 6.03
CA PHE A 9 9.89 -3.90 4.99
C PHE A 9 9.18 -5.25 4.86
N VAL A 10 9.87 -6.39 4.99
CA VAL A 10 9.20 -7.70 5.01
C VAL A 10 8.34 -7.84 6.26
N GLN A 11 8.87 -7.48 7.44
CA GLN A 11 8.10 -7.49 8.69
C GLN A 11 6.91 -6.53 8.64
N GLY A 12 7.07 -5.37 8.03
CA GLY A 12 5.98 -4.42 7.78
C GLY A 12 4.86 -5.00 6.90
N MET A 13 5.22 -5.68 5.80
CA MET A 13 4.27 -6.36 4.92
C MET A 13 3.55 -7.52 5.63
N ILE A 14 4.28 -8.32 6.41
CA ILE A 14 3.69 -9.39 7.24
C ILE A 14 2.66 -8.82 8.20
N LYS A 15 3.02 -7.76 8.94
CA LYS A 15 2.12 -7.14 9.90
C LYS A 15 0.87 -6.57 9.21
N ALA A 16 1.03 -5.78 8.15
CA ALA A 16 -0.08 -5.12 7.47
C ALA A 16 -1.09 -6.13 6.89
N THR A 17 -0.60 -7.17 6.21
CA THR A 17 -1.45 -8.20 5.62
C THR A 17 -2.11 -9.08 6.69
N SER A 18 -1.41 -9.39 7.77
CA SER A 18 -1.98 -10.16 8.89
C SER A 18 -3.05 -9.38 9.64
N ASP A 19 -2.84 -8.09 9.90
CA ASP A 19 -3.82 -7.23 10.55
C ASP A 19 -5.09 -7.09 9.70
N ALA A 20 -4.95 -6.90 8.39
CA ALA A 20 -6.08 -6.77 7.47
C ALA A 20 -6.87 -8.09 7.34
N TRP A 21 -6.17 -9.24 7.31
CA TRP A 21 -6.79 -10.56 7.46
C TRP A 21 -7.60 -10.69 8.76
N LEU A 22 -7.03 -10.30 9.91
CA LEU A 22 -7.70 -10.36 11.21
C LEU A 22 -8.90 -9.41 11.31
N LYS A 23 -8.92 -8.33 10.53
CA LYS A 23 -10.08 -7.45 10.39
C LYS A 23 -11.20 -8.06 9.54
N GLY A 24 -10.94 -9.19 8.88
CA GLY A 24 -11.88 -9.83 7.96
C GLY A 24 -12.04 -9.08 6.65
N TRP A 25 -11.01 -8.32 6.24
CA TRP A 25 -11.05 -7.50 5.02
C TRP A 25 -10.47 -8.19 3.78
N ASP A 26 -9.83 -9.35 3.92
CA ASP A 26 -9.09 -9.98 2.83
C ASP A 26 -9.39 -11.46 2.76
N GLU A 27 -10.64 -11.81 2.42
CA GLU A 27 -11.02 -13.20 2.22
C GLU A 27 -10.31 -13.80 0.99
N ARG A 28 -9.84 -15.04 1.11
CA ARG A 28 -9.11 -15.75 0.05
C ARG A 28 -7.94 -14.90 -0.48
N ASN A 29 -8.04 -14.41 -1.72
CA ASN A 29 -7.04 -13.59 -2.41
C ASN A 29 -7.56 -12.16 -2.69
N GLY A 30 -8.60 -11.73 -1.96
CA GLY A 30 -9.31 -10.45 -2.10
C GLY A 30 -8.61 -9.26 -1.45
N GLY A 31 -7.35 -9.05 -1.80
CA GLY A 31 -6.53 -7.97 -1.26
C GLY A 31 -5.13 -7.99 -1.85
N ASN A 32 -4.52 -6.81 -2.01
CA ASN A 32 -3.17 -6.67 -2.54
C ASN A 32 -2.48 -5.41 -1.99
N LEU A 33 -1.17 -5.49 -1.85
CA LEU A 33 -0.37 -4.46 -1.19
C LEU A 33 0.97 -4.29 -1.91
N THR A 34 1.35 -3.03 -2.12
CA THR A 34 2.63 -2.66 -2.72
C THR A 34 3.24 -1.50 -1.95
N LEU A 35 4.51 -1.63 -1.59
CA LEU A 35 5.30 -0.62 -0.90
C LEU A 35 6.52 -0.27 -1.74
N ARG A 36 6.69 1.03 -2.03
CA ARG A 36 7.84 1.61 -2.72
C ARG A 36 9.02 1.75 -1.75
N LEU A 37 10.13 1.10 -2.08
CA LEU A 37 11.36 1.07 -1.31
C LEU A 37 12.40 2.00 -1.93
N ASP A 38 13.45 2.30 -1.18
CA ASP A 38 14.66 2.93 -1.72
C ASP A 38 15.73 1.84 -1.98
N GLU A 39 16.70 2.13 -2.86
CA GLU A 39 17.80 1.19 -3.15
C GLU A 39 18.56 0.78 -1.88
N ALA A 40 18.72 1.74 -0.95
CA ALA A 40 19.40 1.53 0.32
C ALA A 40 18.68 0.53 1.24
N ASP A 41 17.37 0.34 1.08
CA ASP A 41 16.61 -0.66 1.87
C ASP A 41 17.00 -2.08 1.46
N ILE A 42 17.24 -2.30 0.17
CA ILE A 42 17.44 -3.64 -0.39
C ILE A 42 18.92 -3.98 -0.61
N ALA A 43 19.79 -2.98 -0.69
CA ALA A 43 21.23 -3.15 -0.93
C ALA A 43 21.95 -4.11 0.05
N PRO A 44 21.60 -4.18 1.35
CA PRO A 44 22.25 -5.13 2.27
C PRO A 44 21.89 -6.61 2.03
N PHE A 45 20.91 -6.89 1.18
CA PHE A 45 20.30 -8.22 1.01
C PHE A 45 20.53 -8.81 -0.39
N THR A 46 21.50 -8.28 -1.16
CA THR A 46 21.77 -8.77 -2.52
C THR A 46 22.09 -10.26 -2.58
N ASP A 47 22.70 -10.81 -1.52
CA ASP A 47 23.03 -12.23 -1.43
C ASP A 47 21.80 -13.13 -1.23
N ASP A 48 20.67 -12.57 -0.79
CA ASP A 48 19.38 -13.28 -0.67
C ASP A 48 18.61 -13.26 -2.01
N PHE A 49 19.04 -12.47 -2.99
CA PHE A 49 18.32 -12.36 -4.26
C PHE A 49 18.46 -13.62 -5.12
N HIS A 50 17.48 -13.82 -6.00
CA HIS A 50 17.55 -14.83 -7.04
C HIS A 50 18.80 -14.59 -7.90
N GLN A 51 19.59 -15.63 -8.14
CA GLN A 51 20.80 -15.54 -8.97
C GLN A 51 20.48 -15.10 -10.40
N GLU A 52 19.33 -15.52 -10.92
CA GLU A 52 18.78 -15.10 -12.21
C GLU A 52 17.38 -14.51 -12.01
N PRO A 53 17.28 -13.21 -11.69
CA PRO A 53 15.99 -12.54 -11.49
C PRO A 53 15.11 -12.62 -12.74
N ARG A 54 13.91 -13.18 -12.60
CA ARG A 54 12.93 -13.27 -13.70
C ARG A 54 12.50 -11.86 -14.13
N TYR A 55 12.47 -11.61 -15.44
CA TYR A 55 12.00 -10.36 -16.02
C TYR A 55 10.54 -10.47 -16.49
N ILE A 56 9.74 -9.46 -16.21
CA ILE A 56 8.36 -9.34 -16.71
C ILE A 56 8.17 -7.94 -17.29
N ALA A 57 7.73 -7.87 -18.54
CA ALA A 57 7.39 -6.60 -19.19
C ALA A 57 6.11 -6.00 -18.58
N LEU A 58 6.10 -4.68 -18.40
CA LEU A 58 4.89 -3.95 -18.06
C LEU A 58 4.00 -3.83 -19.30
N SER A 59 2.69 -3.77 -19.07
CA SER A 59 1.72 -3.57 -20.15
C SER A 59 1.85 -2.21 -20.83
N GLN A 60 2.42 -1.23 -20.13
CA GLN A 60 2.77 0.09 -20.65
C GLN A 60 4.00 0.63 -19.91
N PRO A 61 4.90 1.39 -20.56
CA PRO A 61 6.04 1.99 -19.90
C PRO A 61 5.64 2.97 -18.79
N MET A 62 6.37 2.95 -17.68
CA MET A 62 6.19 3.85 -16.53
C MET A 62 7.56 4.45 -16.11
N PRO A 63 8.14 5.37 -16.91
CA PRO A 63 9.49 5.89 -16.69
C PRO A 63 9.66 6.64 -15.37
N LEU A 64 8.58 7.16 -14.79
CA LEU A 64 8.59 7.78 -13.45
C LEU A 64 9.03 6.80 -12.35
N LEU A 65 8.84 5.50 -12.57
CA LEU A 65 9.22 4.43 -11.64
C LEU A 65 10.57 3.79 -12.01
N ALA A 66 11.28 4.32 -13.01
CA ALA A 66 12.55 3.74 -13.46
C ALA A 66 13.52 3.53 -12.29
N ASN A 67 14.20 2.38 -12.28
CA ASN A 67 15.14 1.95 -11.24
C ASN A 67 14.55 1.83 -9.82
N THR A 68 13.23 1.89 -9.66
CA THR A 68 12.60 1.92 -8.33
C THR A 68 12.29 0.51 -7.83
N PRO A 69 12.74 0.12 -6.63
CA PRO A 69 12.34 -1.14 -6.01
C PRO A 69 11.00 -1.05 -5.28
N PHE A 70 10.27 -2.16 -5.28
CA PHE A 70 9.02 -2.34 -4.56
C PHE A 70 8.98 -3.71 -3.89
N ILE A 71 8.35 -3.81 -2.73
CA ILE A 71 7.87 -5.09 -2.20
C ILE A 71 6.36 -5.21 -2.45
N VAL A 72 5.94 -6.36 -2.96
CA VAL A 72 4.58 -6.59 -3.49
C VAL A 72 4.02 -7.92 -3.01
N THR A 73 2.70 -8.01 -2.86
CA THR A 73 1.99 -9.29 -2.70
C THR A 73 1.84 -10.00 -4.04
N GLY A 74 1.91 -11.34 -4.05
CA GLY A 74 1.77 -12.16 -5.25
C GLY A 74 0.32 -12.36 -5.71
N SER A 75 0.14 -12.67 -6.99
CA SER A 75 -1.17 -13.01 -7.56
C SER A 75 -1.72 -14.32 -6.99
N GLY A 76 -3.01 -14.32 -6.65
CA GLY A 76 -3.70 -15.45 -6.03
C GLY A 76 -3.21 -15.80 -4.62
N LYS A 77 -2.32 -15.01 -4.03
CA LYS A 77 -1.77 -15.23 -2.69
C LYS A 77 -2.71 -14.67 -1.63
N PHE A 78 -2.68 -15.29 -0.45
CA PHE A 78 -3.63 -15.00 0.63
C PHE A 78 -2.93 -14.16 1.67
N PHE A 79 -3.53 -13.05 2.11
CA PHE A 79 -2.97 -12.23 3.19
C PHE A 79 -2.71 -13.05 4.46
N ARG A 80 -3.60 -14.00 4.77
CA ARG A 80 -3.45 -14.99 5.86
C ARG A 80 -2.13 -15.76 5.84
N ASN A 81 -1.59 -16.03 4.65
CA ASN A 81 -0.41 -16.90 4.46
C ASN A 81 0.90 -16.12 4.44
N VAL A 82 0.87 -14.78 4.34
CA VAL A 82 2.09 -13.96 4.28
C VAL A 82 2.95 -14.17 5.54
N GLN A 83 2.34 -14.23 6.72
CA GLN A 83 3.06 -14.52 7.97
C GLN A 83 3.63 -15.95 8.07
N LEU A 84 3.08 -16.90 7.30
CA LEU A 84 3.51 -18.30 7.35
C LEU A 84 4.70 -18.55 6.43
N ASP A 85 4.66 -17.95 5.24
CA ASP A 85 5.72 -18.07 4.25
C ASP A 85 5.82 -16.76 3.45
N PRO A 86 6.61 -15.78 3.94
CA PRO A 86 6.76 -14.50 3.26
C PRO A 86 7.32 -14.65 1.84
N ALA A 87 8.27 -15.55 1.61
CA ALA A 87 8.94 -15.71 0.32
C ALA A 87 8.03 -16.33 -0.76
N ALA A 88 7.06 -17.16 -0.37
CA ALA A 88 6.06 -17.69 -1.30
C ALA A 88 4.93 -16.71 -1.63
N ASN A 89 4.69 -15.69 -0.79
CA ASN A 89 3.54 -14.79 -0.90
C ASN A 89 3.89 -13.33 -1.24
N LEU A 90 5.13 -12.91 -1.00
CA LEU A 90 5.66 -11.58 -1.30
C LEU A 90 6.80 -11.69 -2.31
N GLY A 91 7.09 -10.60 -3.01
CA GLY A 91 8.32 -10.45 -3.78
C GLY A 91 8.86 -9.04 -3.75
N VAL A 92 10.18 -8.92 -3.87
CA VAL A 92 10.84 -7.65 -4.16
C VAL A 92 11.04 -7.58 -5.67
N VAL A 93 10.50 -6.54 -6.29
CA VAL A 93 10.67 -6.26 -7.72
C VAL A 93 11.42 -4.95 -7.90
N LYS A 94 12.21 -4.83 -8.96
CA LYS A 94 12.85 -3.57 -9.34
C LYS A 94 12.53 -3.25 -10.79
N VAL A 95 11.92 -2.08 -10.99
CA VAL A 95 11.62 -1.55 -12.33
C VAL A 95 12.95 -1.24 -13.04
N ASP A 96 13.03 -1.58 -14.32
CA ASP A 96 14.21 -1.33 -15.14
C ASP A 96 14.44 0.17 -15.40
N SER A 97 15.55 0.49 -16.09
CA SER A 97 16.04 1.86 -16.23
C SER A 97 15.18 2.75 -17.13
N ASP A 98 14.37 2.17 -18.02
CA ASP A 98 13.46 2.88 -18.92
C ASP A 98 11.99 2.73 -18.50
N GLY A 99 11.71 1.94 -17.46
CA GLY A 99 10.36 1.73 -16.95
C GLY A 99 9.52 0.81 -17.84
N ALA A 100 10.13 0.01 -18.71
CA ALA A 100 9.44 -0.90 -19.61
C ALA A 100 9.03 -2.22 -18.93
N GLY A 101 9.69 -2.58 -17.83
CA GLY A 101 9.44 -3.82 -17.11
C GLY A 101 10.08 -3.85 -15.73
N TYR A 102 10.12 -5.03 -15.13
CA TYR A 102 10.73 -5.21 -13.82
C TYR A 102 11.37 -6.59 -13.67
N HIS A 103 12.39 -6.66 -12.81
CA HIS A 103 13.01 -7.90 -12.38
C HIS A 103 12.48 -8.30 -11.01
N ILE A 104 12.15 -9.58 -10.82
CA ILE A 104 11.81 -10.14 -9.51
C ILE A 104 13.11 -10.53 -8.81
N LEU A 105 13.58 -9.67 -7.90
CA LEU A 105 14.85 -9.83 -7.19
C LEU A 105 14.76 -10.88 -6.09
N TRP A 106 13.65 -10.94 -5.36
CA TRP A 106 13.47 -11.86 -4.24
C TRP A 106 12.03 -12.32 -4.12
N GLY A 107 11.82 -13.51 -3.55
CA GLY A 107 10.50 -14.06 -3.25
C GLY A 107 9.70 -14.44 -4.50
N LEU A 108 8.38 -14.52 -4.36
CA LEU A 108 7.45 -15.07 -5.35
C LEU A 108 7.92 -16.45 -5.87
N ASN A 109 8.28 -17.31 -4.92
CA ASN A 109 8.76 -18.67 -5.20
C ASN A 109 7.71 -19.50 -5.96
N HIS A 110 8.18 -20.59 -6.60
CA HIS A 110 7.37 -21.53 -7.37
C HIS A 110 6.62 -20.88 -8.54
N GLU A 111 7.34 -20.10 -9.34
CA GLU A 111 6.82 -19.37 -10.49
C GLU A 111 5.67 -18.40 -10.20
N ALA A 112 5.49 -18.00 -8.93
CA ALA A 112 4.51 -16.97 -8.61
C ALA A 112 4.90 -15.64 -9.28
N VAL A 113 3.89 -14.82 -9.55
CA VAL A 113 4.03 -13.48 -10.13
C VAL A 113 3.43 -12.45 -9.16
N PRO A 114 3.77 -11.16 -9.28
CA PRO A 114 3.11 -10.10 -8.52
C PRO A 114 1.59 -10.13 -8.73
N THR A 115 0.84 -9.44 -7.85
CA THR A 115 -0.61 -9.24 -7.99
C THR A 115 -0.99 -8.91 -9.44
N SER A 116 -2.10 -9.47 -9.94
CA SER A 116 -2.63 -9.16 -11.27
C SER A 116 -2.96 -7.67 -11.45
N GLU A 117 -3.13 -6.94 -10.35
CA GLU A 117 -3.41 -5.51 -10.31
C GLU A 117 -2.14 -4.65 -10.23
N LEU A 118 -0.94 -5.23 -10.39
CA LEU A 118 0.31 -4.48 -10.29
C LEU A 118 0.36 -3.25 -11.20
N PRO A 119 -0.09 -3.30 -12.48
CA PRO A 119 -0.15 -2.10 -13.32
C PRO A 119 -1.03 -0.99 -12.73
N ALA A 120 -2.17 -1.33 -12.11
CA ALA A 120 -3.05 -0.36 -11.46
C ALA A 120 -2.41 0.24 -10.19
N HIS A 121 -1.69 -0.58 -9.43
CA HIS A 121 -0.89 -0.10 -8.29
C HIS A 121 0.19 0.88 -8.75
N PHE A 122 0.95 0.53 -9.78
CA PHE A 122 2.03 1.39 -10.29
C PHE A 122 1.50 2.70 -10.87
N LEU A 123 0.40 2.67 -11.63
CA LEU A 123 -0.29 3.89 -12.06
C LEU A 123 -0.69 4.77 -10.88
N SER A 124 -1.25 4.17 -9.83
CA SER A 124 -1.60 4.90 -8.61
C SER A 124 -0.37 5.48 -7.92
N HIS A 125 0.73 4.71 -7.82
CA HIS A 125 2.01 5.22 -7.29
C HIS A 125 2.51 6.42 -8.09
N CYS A 126 2.47 6.39 -9.42
CA CYS A 126 2.87 7.52 -10.26
C CYS A 126 2.09 8.80 -9.91
N GLU A 127 0.76 8.71 -9.83
CA GLU A 127 -0.09 9.85 -9.48
C GLU A 127 0.15 10.33 -8.05
N ARG A 128 0.33 9.39 -7.10
CA ARG A 128 0.61 9.72 -5.70
C ARG A 128 1.97 10.36 -5.51
N ILE A 129 3.00 9.94 -6.25
CA ILE A 129 4.33 10.56 -6.26
C ILE A 129 4.20 12.03 -6.70
N ASN A 130 3.52 12.28 -7.82
CA ASN A 130 3.30 13.64 -8.32
C ASN A 130 2.50 14.50 -7.33
N ALA A 131 1.37 13.97 -6.83
CA ALA A 131 0.46 14.72 -5.96
C ALA A 131 1.05 15.04 -4.57
N THR A 132 2.02 14.24 -4.10
CA THR A 132 2.57 14.38 -2.73
C THR A 132 4.04 14.77 -2.70
N ASN A 133 4.64 15.07 -3.86
CA ASN A 133 6.06 15.30 -4.01
C ASN A 133 6.89 14.14 -3.42
N GLY A 134 6.52 12.92 -3.80
CA GLY A 134 7.24 11.68 -3.45
C GLY A 134 7.02 11.13 -2.03
N LYS A 135 6.18 11.77 -1.20
CA LYS A 135 5.94 11.35 0.20
C LYS A 135 5.19 10.02 0.29
N ASP A 136 4.19 9.81 -0.54
CA ASP A 136 3.38 8.59 -0.52
C ASP A 136 4.16 7.41 -1.11
N ARG A 137 4.21 6.29 -0.37
CA ARG A 137 4.98 5.09 -0.72
C ARG A 137 4.16 3.81 -0.76
N VAL A 138 2.88 3.84 -0.39
CA VAL A 138 2.06 2.62 -0.23
C VAL A 138 0.76 2.77 -1.02
N ILE A 139 0.41 1.70 -1.74
CA ILE A 139 -0.93 1.48 -2.28
C ILE A 139 -1.43 0.16 -1.73
N MET A 140 -2.60 0.19 -1.09
CA MET A 140 -3.25 -0.94 -0.43
C MET A 140 -4.69 -1.04 -0.93
N HIS A 141 -5.09 -2.22 -1.38
CA HIS A 141 -6.48 -2.56 -1.63
C HIS A 141 -6.88 -3.76 -0.76
N CYS A 142 -8.08 -3.68 -0.21
CA CYS A 142 -8.71 -4.71 0.62
C CYS A 142 -10.23 -4.59 0.48
N HIS A 143 -10.96 -5.63 0.89
CA HIS A 143 -12.41 -5.68 0.93
C HIS A 143 -12.96 -5.21 2.29
N ALA A 144 -12.78 -3.92 2.59
CA ALA A 144 -13.26 -3.32 3.83
C ALA A 144 -14.79 -3.45 3.99
N THR A 145 -15.21 -4.39 4.83
CA THR A 145 -16.58 -4.95 4.88
C THR A 145 -17.67 -3.88 4.99
N ASN A 146 -17.49 -2.92 5.90
CA ASN A 146 -18.49 -1.86 6.11
C ASN A 146 -18.51 -0.83 4.99
N LEU A 147 -17.36 -0.51 4.38
CA LEU A 147 -17.31 0.40 3.23
C LEU A 147 -18.04 -0.23 2.03
N ILE A 148 -17.82 -1.52 1.79
CA ILE A 148 -18.56 -2.28 0.77
C ILE A 148 -20.06 -2.24 1.06
N ALA A 149 -20.50 -2.54 2.28
CA ALA A 149 -21.92 -2.51 2.62
C ALA A 149 -22.56 -1.13 2.35
N LEU A 150 -21.82 -0.04 2.62
CA LEU A 150 -22.30 1.32 2.38
C LEU A 150 -22.52 1.64 0.90
N THR A 151 -21.82 1.03 -0.04
CA THR A 151 -22.02 1.28 -1.48
C THR A 151 -23.34 0.76 -2.02
N TYR A 152 -24.07 -0.05 -1.24
CA TYR A 152 -25.41 -0.54 -1.58
C TYR A 152 -26.54 0.35 -1.06
N VAL A 153 -26.26 1.23 -0.09
CA VAL A 153 -27.28 2.02 0.62
C VAL A 153 -27.05 3.52 0.53
N LEU A 154 -25.83 3.96 0.25
CA LEU A 154 -25.50 5.35 -0.04
C LEU A 154 -25.35 5.55 -1.55
N GLU A 155 -25.56 6.80 -2.00
CA GLU A 155 -25.24 7.17 -3.36
C GLU A 155 -23.72 7.15 -3.58
N ASN A 156 -23.28 6.46 -4.63
CA ASN A 156 -21.86 6.31 -5.00
C ASN A 156 -21.34 7.58 -5.70
N ASN A 157 -21.37 8.68 -4.97
CA ASN A 157 -20.95 10.00 -5.39
C ASN A 157 -19.98 10.59 -4.33
N THR A 158 -18.75 10.92 -4.73
CA THR A 158 -17.66 11.31 -3.80
C THR A 158 -18.06 12.40 -2.79
N PRO A 159 -18.62 13.57 -3.21
CA PRO A 159 -19.15 14.58 -2.29
C PRO A 159 -20.18 14.09 -1.27
N LEU A 160 -21.03 13.13 -1.63
CA LEU A 160 -22.10 12.61 -0.76
C LEU A 160 -21.62 11.46 0.14
N PHE A 161 -20.68 10.65 -0.36
CA PHE A 161 -20.17 9.46 0.32
C PHE A 161 -19.16 9.82 1.43
N THR A 162 -18.28 10.79 1.18
CA THR A 162 -17.16 11.14 2.08
C THR A 162 -17.61 11.61 3.48
N PRO A 163 -18.61 12.49 3.64
CA PRO A 163 -19.04 12.95 4.97
C PRO A 163 -19.61 11.83 5.85
N GLN A 164 -20.23 10.81 5.24
CA GLN A 164 -20.84 9.69 5.97
C GLN A 164 -19.80 8.67 6.47
N THR A 165 -18.68 8.52 5.75
CA THR A 165 -17.63 7.53 6.05
C THR A 165 -16.50 8.10 6.89
N VAL A 166 -16.12 9.36 6.69
CA VAL A 166 -15.00 10.00 7.40
C VAL A 166 -15.47 10.79 8.63
N GLY A 167 -16.69 11.34 8.61
CA GLY A 167 -17.15 12.33 9.59
C GLY A 167 -17.67 11.81 10.93
N ARG A 168 -17.86 10.49 11.11
CA ARG A 168 -18.49 9.93 12.33
C ARG A 168 -17.54 9.24 13.32
N GLN A 169 -16.27 9.01 12.96
CA GLN A 169 -15.31 8.34 13.87
C GLN A 169 -14.96 9.16 15.14
N HIS A 170 -15.35 10.44 15.22
CA HIS A 170 -15.07 11.31 16.38
C HIS A 170 -16.26 11.59 17.32
N ARG A 171 -17.43 10.95 17.14
CA ARG A 171 -18.50 11.02 18.15
C ARG A 171 -18.59 9.73 18.94
N VAL A 172 -17.75 9.63 19.96
CA VAL A 172 -18.01 8.73 21.10
C VAL A 172 -19.28 9.25 21.80
N PRO A 173 -20.35 8.44 21.96
CA PRO A 173 -21.51 8.85 22.73
C PRO A 173 -21.08 8.92 24.22
N GLY A 174 -20.99 10.14 24.78
CA GLY A 174 -20.69 10.33 26.21
C GLY A 174 -19.81 11.52 26.57
N GLY A 175 -19.20 12.22 25.60
CA GLY A 175 -18.40 13.42 25.88
C GLY A 175 -19.27 14.65 26.12
N VAL A 176 -19.27 15.19 27.34
CA VAL A 176 -19.91 16.47 27.70
C VAL A 176 -19.40 17.59 26.76
N PRO A 177 -20.26 18.45 26.19
CA PRO A 177 -19.81 19.50 25.27
C PRO A 177 -18.94 20.53 26.00
N GLY A 178 -17.64 20.55 25.70
CA GLY A 178 -16.75 21.63 26.08
C GLY A 178 -17.19 22.94 25.43
N ARG A 179 -17.40 23.97 26.24
CA ARG A 179 -17.80 25.32 25.81
C ARG A 179 -16.91 25.81 24.66
N ARG A 180 -17.53 26.19 23.54
CA ARG A 180 -16.89 27.03 22.52
C ARG A 180 -16.50 28.35 23.16
N ARG A 181 -15.21 28.66 23.27
CA ARG A 181 -14.76 30.04 23.48
C ARG A 181 -14.85 30.75 22.14
N HIS A 182 -15.87 31.59 21.97
CA HIS A 182 -15.83 32.68 21.00
C HIS A 182 -14.82 33.71 21.51
N SER A 183 -13.66 33.79 20.88
CA SER A 183 -12.83 34.99 20.94
C SER A 183 -13.29 35.91 19.81
N ALA A 184 -14.16 36.85 20.14
CA ALA A 184 -14.35 38.06 19.37
C ALA A 184 -13.07 38.90 19.49
N VAL A 185 -12.53 39.36 18.37
CA VAL A 185 -11.55 40.45 18.35
C VAL A 185 -12.13 41.49 17.41
N ASP A 186 -12.86 42.43 18.00
CA ASP A 186 -13.18 43.72 17.40
C ASP A 186 -12.01 44.68 17.64
N GLY A 187 -11.51 45.25 16.55
CA GLY A 187 -11.30 46.69 16.34
C GLY A 187 -10.59 47.58 17.39
N ALA A 188 -9.50 48.19 16.89
CA ALA A 188 -9.17 49.63 16.98
C ALA A 188 -8.30 50.18 18.12
N GLY A 189 -7.19 50.83 17.72
CA GLY A 189 -6.92 52.23 18.10
C GLY A 189 -5.66 52.55 18.93
N HIS A 190 -4.72 53.26 18.30
CA HIS A 190 -3.77 54.29 18.83
C HIS A 190 -2.81 53.90 19.99
N ARG A 191 -1.51 54.21 20.00
CA ARG A 191 -0.67 55.23 19.38
C ARG A 191 0.72 54.67 19.09
#